data_AF-A0A0S2M5Y1-F1
#
_entry.id   AF-A0A0S2M5Y1-F1
#
_cell.length_a   1.000
_cell.length_b   1.000
_cell.length_c   1.000
_cell.angle_alpha   90.00
_cell.angle_beta   90.00
_cell.angle_gamma   90.00
#
_symmetry.space_group_name_H-M   'P 1'
#
loop_
_entity.id
_entity.type
_entity.pdbx_description
1 polymer ?
#
loop_
_entity_poly.entity_id
_entity_poly.type
_entity_poly.pdbx_seq_one_letter_code
_entity_poly.pdbx_strand_id
1 'polypeptide(L)'
;MTSSLLPLELRLRTLEAQLFGVPPSLLSNPDSPSSTSPSAFSTPAVTRRILSVAQGLHQLGESSDGVKRLLEGYEQYLPLLAIPAATGPSPNSSAPDPNATPSTEEPNSTPRPTPIHESSLLPDSVKLAMILEAASDIRGAERDLREIEILKNRQVEGSGELEQLLPLRPNLIQAMQEVSEESDKVEDARRNVGQLLLRYNDFMSTVSELFIDLHHQMEDLEEGVLRVERKRRKELASRY
;
A
#
# COMPACT_ATOMS: atom_id res chain seq x y z
N MET A 1 -59.48 34.16 -18.40
CA MET A 1 -59.06 33.87 -17.01
C MET A 1 -58.18 32.61 -16.98
N THR A 2 -57.01 32.64 -17.64
CA THR A 2 -56.14 31.44 -17.81
C THR A 2 -54.68 31.70 -17.42
N SER A 3 -54.33 32.91 -16.98
CA SER A 3 -52.95 33.30 -16.62
C SER A 3 -52.47 32.79 -15.27
N SER A 4 -53.36 32.30 -14.40
CA SER A 4 -52.98 31.69 -13.11
C SER A 4 -52.64 30.20 -13.20
N LEU A 5 -52.98 29.54 -14.31
CA LEU A 5 -52.68 28.11 -14.52
C LEU A 5 -51.26 27.90 -15.07
N LEU A 6 -50.77 28.84 -15.87
CA LEU A 6 -49.43 28.80 -16.50
C LEU A 6 -48.28 28.73 -15.47
N PRO A 7 -48.30 29.55 -14.39
CA PRO A 7 -47.28 29.47 -13.34
C PRO A 7 -47.36 28.14 -12.55
N LEU A 8 -48.56 27.60 -12.36
CA LEU A 8 -48.75 26.31 -11.68
C LEU A 8 -48.26 25.15 -12.54
N GLU A 9 -48.56 25.14 -13.84
CA GLU A 9 -48.04 24.14 -14.76
C GLU A 9 -46.52 24.20 -14.90
N LEU A 10 -45.93 25.39 -14.96
CA LEU A 10 -44.48 25.55 -14.96
C LEU A 10 -43.87 25.00 -13.67
N ARG A 11 -44.47 25.29 -12.52
CA ARG A 11 -43.97 24.80 -11.23
C ARG A 11 -44.12 23.28 -11.11
N LEU A 12 -45.25 22.73 -11.54
CA LEU A 12 -45.48 21.28 -11.60
C LEU A 12 -44.48 20.61 -12.54
N ARG A 13 -44.20 21.22 -13.69
CA ARG A 13 -43.22 20.71 -14.66
C ARG A 13 -41.77 20.84 -14.18
N THR A 14 -41.44 21.87 -13.39
CA THR A 14 -40.13 21.97 -12.73
C THR A 14 -39.97 20.95 -11.62
N LEU A 15 -41.04 20.66 -10.86
CA LEU A 15 -41.02 19.62 -9.83
C LEU A 15 -40.95 18.23 -10.47
N GLU A 16 -41.66 18.00 -11.56
CA GLU A 16 -41.57 16.78 -12.36
C GLU A 16 -40.16 16.60 -12.94
N ALA A 17 -39.56 17.68 -13.47
CA ALA A 17 -38.18 17.68 -13.94
C ALA A 17 -37.14 17.45 -12.84
N GLN A 18 -37.36 17.94 -11.62
CA GLN A 18 -36.49 17.68 -10.47
C GLN A 18 -36.67 16.25 -9.94
N LEU A 19 -37.88 15.72 -9.95
CA LEU A 19 -38.22 14.41 -9.38
C LEU A 19 -37.93 13.24 -10.33
N PHE A 20 -38.19 13.42 -11.64
CA PHE A 20 -38.01 12.40 -12.67
C PHE A 20 -36.79 12.64 -13.57
N GLY A 21 -36.14 13.80 -13.45
CA GLY A 21 -35.07 14.25 -14.34
C GLY A 21 -35.61 14.82 -15.65
N VAL A 22 -34.95 15.84 -16.21
CA VAL A 22 -35.30 16.37 -17.55
C VAL A 22 -34.93 15.33 -18.61
N PRO A 23 -35.86 14.88 -19.47
CA PRO A 23 -35.52 13.96 -20.55
C PRO A 23 -34.50 14.63 -21.50
N PRO A 24 -33.46 13.91 -21.96
CA PRO A 24 -32.38 14.48 -22.77
C PRO A 24 -32.85 15.03 -24.13
N SER A 25 -34.10 14.77 -24.52
CA SER A 25 -34.74 15.33 -25.72
C SER A 25 -34.99 16.84 -25.66
N LEU A 26 -34.96 17.48 -24.48
CA LEU A 26 -35.11 18.94 -24.34
C LEU A 26 -33.79 19.72 -24.24
N LEU A 27 -32.66 19.01 -24.02
CA LEU A 27 -31.31 19.59 -23.99
C LEU A 27 -30.59 19.44 -25.35
N SER A 28 -31.23 18.80 -26.32
CA SER A 28 -30.68 18.56 -27.65
C SER A 28 -30.94 19.79 -28.54
N ASN A 29 -29.89 20.53 -28.84
CA ASN A 29 -29.87 21.63 -29.81
C ASN A 29 -30.33 21.10 -31.20
N PRO A 30 -31.19 21.79 -31.98
CA PRO A 30 -31.71 21.26 -33.25
C PRO A 30 -30.67 21.13 -34.37
N ASP A 31 -29.43 21.61 -34.19
CA ASP A 31 -28.39 21.68 -35.24
C ASP A 31 -27.25 20.65 -35.08
N SER A 32 -27.50 19.45 -34.55
CA SER A 32 -26.47 18.39 -34.54
C SER A 32 -26.99 17.04 -35.03
N PRO A 33 -26.45 16.52 -36.15
CA PRO A 33 -26.91 15.27 -36.74
C PRO A 33 -26.41 14.03 -35.97
N SER A 34 -27.38 13.26 -35.50
CA SER A 34 -27.41 11.80 -35.27
C SER A 34 -26.36 11.13 -34.37
N SER A 35 -26.90 10.64 -33.25
CA SER A 35 -26.42 9.52 -32.44
C SER A 35 -26.50 8.18 -33.18
N THR A 36 -25.43 7.40 -33.13
CA THR A 36 -25.49 5.92 -33.25
C THR A 36 -25.08 5.35 -31.90
N SER A 37 -26.03 5.20 -30.98
CA SER A 37 -25.88 4.33 -29.81
C SER A 37 -27.27 3.94 -29.28
N PRO A 38 -27.70 2.67 -29.42
CA PRO A 38 -28.92 2.19 -28.81
C PRO A 38 -28.60 1.85 -27.36
N SER A 39 -28.72 2.83 -26.47
CA SER A 39 -28.82 2.55 -25.04
C SER A 39 -29.97 3.35 -24.46
N ALA A 40 -31.17 2.92 -24.83
CA ALA A 40 -32.36 3.12 -24.04
C ALA A 40 -32.21 2.33 -22.72
N PHE A 41 -31.29 2.75 -21.85
CA PHE A 41 -31.40 2.43 -20.43
C PHE A 41 -32.45 3.37 -19.88
N SER A 42 -33.69 2.88 -19.93
CA SER A 42 -34.75 3.27 -19.01
C SER A 42 -34.09 3.43 -17.64
N THR A 43 -34.02 4.67 -17.15
CA THR A 43 -33.61 4.93 -15.78
C THR A 43 -34.52 4.09 -14.90
N PRO A 44 -33.98 3.14 -14.10
CA PRO A 44 -34.85 2.30 -13.27
C PRO A 44 -35.69 3.23 -12.41
N ALA A 45 -37.00 2.93 -12.32
CA ALA A 45 -37.97 3.72 -11.58
C ALA A 45 -37.37 4.22 -10.26
N VAL A 46 -37.59 5.48 -9.91
CA VAL A 46 -36.99 6.14 -8.73
C VAL A 46 -37.13 5.29 -7.47
N THR A 47 -38.22 4.55 -7.34
CA THR A 47 -38.42 3.55 -6.26
C THR A 47 -37.32 2.48 -6.22
N ARG A 48 -36.88 1.93 -7.35
CA ARG A 48 -35.76 0.99 -7.42
C ARG A 48 -34.41 1.66 -7.10
N ARG A 49 -34.21 2.92 -7.48
CA ARG A 49 -32.99 3.66 -7.13
C ARG A 49 -32.93 4.01 -5.65
N ILE A 50 -34.05 4.46 -5.08
CA ILE A 50 -34.19 4.71 -3.64
C ILE A 50 -33.96 3.41 -2.88
N LEU A 51 -34.54 2.29 -3.35
CA LEU A 51 -34.30 0.99 -2.73
C LEU A 51 -32.84 0.53 -2.85
N SER A 52 -32.17 0.73 -3.99
CA SER A 52 -30.75 0.39 -4.12
C SER A 52 -29.84 1.27 -3.28
N VAL A 53 -30.16 2.56 -3.15
CA VAL A 53 -29.41 3.50 -2.30
C VAL A 53 -29.67 3.18 -0.83
N ALA A 54 -30.92 2.93 -0.43
CA ALA A 54 -31.25 2.52 0.92
C ALA A 54 -30.58 1.20 1.31
N GLN A 55 -30.56 0.21 0.41
CA GLN A 55 -29.89 -1.06 0.64
C GLN A 55 -28.37 -0.90 0.72
N GLY A 56 -27.77 -0.11 -0.17
CA GLY A 56 -26.34 0.20 -0.12
C GLY A 56 -25.95 0.97 1.14
N LEU A 57 -26.80 1.89 1.58
CA LEU A 57 -26.56 2.71 2.76
C LEU A 57 -26.77 1.91 4.06
N HIS A 58 -27.69 0.94 4.07
CA HIS A 58 -27.83 -0.04 5.15
C HIS A 58 -26.60 -0.96 5.24
N GLN A 59 -26.10 -1.45 4.09
CA GLN A 59 -24.91 -2.29 4.04
C GLN A 59 -23.64 -1.53 4.46
N LEU A 60 -23.54 -0.25 4.08
CA LEU A 60 -22.44 0.62 4.49
C LEU A 60 -22.54 1.02 5.97
N GLY A 61 -23.77 1.19 6.48
CA GLY A 61 -24.05 1.36 7.91
C GLY A 61 -23.63 0.14 8.73
N GLU A 62 -23.83 -1.08 8.23
CA GLU A 62 -23.31 -2.28 8.90
C GLU A 62 -21.78 -2.28 9.03
N SER A 63 -21.09 -1.79 8.00
CA SER A 63 -19.62 -1.71 7.98
C SER A 63 -19.03 -0.49 8.72
N SER A 64 -19.82 0.54 9.01
CA SER A 64 -19.34 1.79 9.61
C SER A 64 -20.31 2.38 10.64
N ASP A 65 -19.86 2.44 11.90
CA ASP A 65 -20.68 2.98 12.99
C ASP A 65 -20.99 4.48 12.84
N GLY A 66 -20.13 5.23 12.13
CA GLY A 66 -20.38 6.65 11.83
C GLY A 66 -21.60 6.87 10.93
N VAL A 67 -21.83 6.01 9.94
CA VAL A 67 -23.00 6.10 9.05
C VAL A 67 -24.28 5.69 9.79
N LYS A 68 -24.20 4.70 10.69
CA LYS A 68 -25.33 4.36 11.59
C LYS A 68 -25.74 5.54 12.47
N ARG A 69 -24.79 6.20 13.12
CA ARG A 69 -25.07 7.39 13.95
C ARG A 69 -25.66 8.54 13.13
N LEU A 70 -25.18 8.75 11.91
CA LEU A 70 -25.72 9.77 11.01
C LEU A 70 -27.16 9.47 10.57
N LEU A 71 -27.50 8.20 10.35
CA LEU A 71 -28.87 7.79 10.04
C LEU A 71 -29.81 7.95 11.23
N GLU A 72 -29.37 7.54 12.41
CA GLU A 72 -30.13 7.68 13.66
C GLU A 72 -30.35 9.16 14.04
N GLY A 73 -29.36 10.01 13.73
CA GLY A 73 -29.41 11.45 13.94
C GLY A 73 -29.82 12.27 12.72
N TYR A 74 -30.36 11.67 11.66
CA TYR A 74 -30.57 12.37 10.37
C TYR A 74 -31.35 13.68 10.51
N GLU A 75 -32.39 13.69 11.33
CA GLU A 75 -33.20 14.89 11.63
C GLU A 75 -32.40 15.98 12.35
N GLN A 76 -31.43 15.61 13.19
CA GLN A 76 -30.56 16.54 13.91
C GLN A 76 -29.50 17.15 12.98
N TYR A 77 -29.06 16.40 11.97
CA TYR A 77 -28.07 16.84 10.99
C TYR A 77 -28.71 17.47 9.74
N LEU A 78 -30.04 17.45 9.60
CA LEU A 78 -30.78 18.04 8.48
C LEU A 78 -30.38 19.52 8.22
N PRO A 79 -30.22 20.39 9.24
CA PRO A 79 -29.77 21.77 9.03
C PRO A 79 -28.35 21.88 8.47
N LEU A 80 -27.48 20.89 8.72
CA LEU A 80 -26.10 20.85 8.21
C LEU A 80 -26.04 20.29 6.77
N LEU A 81 -26.99 19.42 6.43
CA LEU A 81 -27.13 18.83 5.08
C LEU A 81 -27.84 19.79 4.12
N ALA A 82 -28.61 20.73 4.64
CA ALA A 82 -29.14 21.87 3.90
C ALA A 82 -28.02 22.87 3.61
N ILE A 83 -27.05 22.47 2.77
CA ILE A 83 -26.16 23.42 2.10
C ILE A 83 -27.08 24.40 1.37
N PRO A 84 -27.03 25.72 1.65
CA PRO A 84 -27.81 26.68 0.87
C PRO A 84 -27.38 26.50 -0.57
N ALA A 85 -28.30 25.97 -1.38
CA ALA A 85 -28.09 25.66 -2.77
C ALA A 85 -27.38 26.84 -3.42
N ALA A 86 -26.23 26.56 -4.03
CA ALA A 86 -25.41 27.49 -4.78
C ALA A 86 -26.29 28.32 -5.74
N THR A 87 -26.73 29.49 -5.28
CA THR A 87 -27.34 30.51 -6.11
C THR A 87 -26.23 31.17 -6.91
N GLY A 88 -25.99 30.64 -8.11
CA GLY A 88 -25.55 31.34 -9.33
C GLY A 88 -24.22 32.11 -9.30
N PRO A 89 -23.38 32.01 -10.35
CA PRO A 89 -22.19 32.85 -10.45
C PRO A 89 -22.61 34.29 -10.74
N SER A 90 -22.40 35.21 -9.80
CA SER A 90 -22.44 36.64 -10.07
C SER A 90 -21.01 37.12 -10.38
N PRO A 91 -20.71 37.63 -11.59
CA PRO A 91 -19.39 38.10 -11.96
C PRO A 91 -19.26 39.55 -11.47
N ASN A 92 -18.47 39.78 -10.42
CA ASN A 92 -17.79 41.05 -10.20
C ASN A 92 -16.85 40.91 -8.99
N SER A 93 -15.64 40.45 -9.27
CA SER A 93 -14.49 40.60 -8.39
C SER A 93 -13.41 41.33 -9.16
N SER A 94 -13.48 42.67 -9.16
CA SER A 94 -12.35 43.53 -9.48
C SER A 94 -11.30 43.41 -8.37
N ALA A 95 -10.05 43.25 -8.78
CA ALA A 95 -8.85 43.05 -7.98
C ALA A 95 -8.60 44.15 -6.93
N PRO A 96 -7.87 43.85 -5.82
CA PRO A 96 -7.40 44.87 -4.89
C PRO A 96 -5.98 45.32 -5.25
N ASP A 97 -5.81 46.63 -5.48
CA ASP A 97 -4.50 47.29 -5.44
C ASP A 97 -4.15 47.70 -4.00
N PRO A 98 -2.89 47.54 -3.54
CA PRO A 98 -2.49 47.85 -2.17
C PRO A 98 -1.73 49.19 -2.10
N ASN A 99 -2.37 50.27 -1.64
CA ASN A 99 -1.61 51.36 -0.99
C ASN A 99 -2.49 52.37 -0.23
N ALA A 100 -1.92 52.84 0.89
CA ALA A 100 -2.28 54.01 1.72
C ALA A 100 -3.28 53.84 2.88
N THR A 101 -2.73 53.71 4.09
CA THR A 101 -3.25 54.22 5.38
C THR A 101 -2.81 55.69 5.60
N PRO A 102 -3.29 56.42 6.64
CA PRO A 102 -4.61 56.44 7.30
C PRO A 102 -5.15 57.89 7.46
N SER A 103 -6.45 58.09 7.67
CA SER A 103 -6.98 59.36 8.21
C SER A 103 -8.28 59.16 8.99
N THR A 104 -8.38 59.98 10.03
CA THR A 104 -9.25 59.99 11.21
C THR A 104 -10.66 60.56 10.93
N GLU A 105 -11.61 60.23 11.83
CA GLU A 105 -12.86 60.94 12.20
C GLU A 105 -14.21 60.49 11.58
N GLU A 106 -15.06 59.97 12.49
CA GLU A 106 -16.53 59.81 12.66
C GLU A 106 -17.57 60.30 11.58
N PRO A 107 -18.90 60.17 11.80
CA PRO A 107 -19.75 59.00 12.11
C PRO A 107 -20.97 58.93 11.15
N ASN A 108 -21.25 57.81 10.48
CA ASN A 108 -22.60 57.56 9.93
C ASN A 108 -22.86 56.06 9.73
N SER A 109 -23.55 55.45 10.69
CA SER A 109 -23.83 54.02 10.71
C SER A 109 -25.08 53.67 9.89
N THR A 110 -24.91 53.57 8.57
CA THR A 110 -25.73 52.69 7.74
C THR A 110 -25.24 51.25 7.96
N PRO A 111 -26.10 50.24 8.22
CA PRO A 111 -25.64 48.91 8.60
C PRO A 111 -25.01 48.21 7.39
N ARG A 112 -23.67 48.24 7.34
CA ARG A 112 -22.85 47.46 6.42
C ARG A 112 -22.87 45.99 6.90
N PRO A 113 -23.18 45.02 6.02
CA PRO A 113 -23.19 43.61 6.42
C PRO A 113 -21.77 43.20 6.83
N THR A 114 -21.61 42.86 8.11
CA THR A 114 -20.36 42.28 8.62
C THR A 114 -20.13 40.93 7.95
N PRO A 115 -18.87 40.58 7.60
CA PRO A 115 -18.56 39.24 7.14
C PRO A 115 -19.01 38.25 8.22
N ILE A 116 -19.85 37.30 7.84
CA ILE A 116 -20.32 36.27 8.76
C ILE A 116 -19.10 35.42 9.11
N HIS A 117 -18.50 35.65 10.27
CA HIS A 117 -17.45 34.79 10.78
C HIS A 117 -18.05 33.40 11.01
N GLU A 118 -17.35 32.35 10.60
CA GLU A 118 -17.77 30.95 10.77
C GLU A 118 -18.09 30.63 12.24
N SER A 119 -17.45 31.34 13.16
CA SER A 119 -17.72 31.32 14.60
C SER A 119 -19.10 31.86 15.01
N SER A 120 -19.87 32.48 14.12
CA SER A 120 -21.22 33.02 14.36
C SER A 120 -22.32 32.18 13.68
N LEU A 121 -21.96 31.18 12.87
CA LEU A 121 -22.92 30.35 12.12
C LEU A 121 -23.62 29.30 13.00
N LEU A 122 -22.99 28.92 14.12
CA LEU A 122 -23.51 27.91 15.04
C LEU A 122 -23.78 28.53 16.41
N PRO A 123 -24.86 28.15 17.11
CA PRO A 123 -25.04 28.48 18.52
C PRO A 123 -23.89 27.92 19.36
N ASP A 124 -23.45 28.64 20.38
CA ASP A 124 -22.33 28.23 21.25
C ASP A 124 -22.59 26.87 21.95
N SER A 125 -23.85 26.54 22.23
CA SER A 125 -24.25 25.25 22.76
C SER A 125 -23.94 24.09 21.82
N VAL A 126 -24.12 24.28 20.50
CA VAL A 126 -23.85 23.27 19.47
C VAL A 126 -22.35 23.09 19.29
N LYS A 127 -21.57 24.18 19.35
CA LYS A 127 -20.10 24.11 19.33
C LYS A 127 -19.55 23.32 20.49
N LEU A 128 -20.06 23.56 21.70
CA LEU A 128 -19.64 22.83 22.89
C LEU A 128 -19.99 21.34 22.80
N ALA A 129 -21.20 21.01 22.33
CA ALA A 129 -21.58 19.61 22.10
C ALA A 129 -20.66 18.93 21.08
N MET A 130 -20.36 19.61 19.97
CA MET A 130 -19.45 19.11 18.94
C MET A 130 -18.02 18.93 19.45
N ILE A 131 -17.51 19.86 20.25
CA ILE A 131 -16.16 19.75 20.85
C ILE A 131 -16.12 18.61 21.87
N LEU A 132 -17.17 18.43 22.67
CA LEU A 132 -17.24 17.33 23.64
C LEU A 132 -17.35 15.96 22.95
N GLU A 133 -18.08 15.89 21.83
CA GLU A 133 -18.16 14.69 21.00
C GLU A 133 -16.82 14.38 20.32
N ALA A 134 -16.17 15.38 19.74
CA ALA A 134 -14.86 15.24 19.10
C ALA A 134 -13.68 15.16 20.08
N ALA A 135 -13.91 15.27 21.39
CA ALA A 135 -12.83 15.36 22.38
C ALA A 135 -11.95 14.11 22.46
N SER A 136 -12.49 12.92 22.14
CA SER A 136 -11.68 11.70 22.03
C SER A 136 -10.76 11.74 20.81
N ASP A 137 -11.29 12.21 19.69
CA ASP A 137 -10.61 12.20 18.40
C ASP A 137 -9.50 13.25 18.36
N ILE A 138 -9.75 14.41 18.96
CA ILE A 138 -8.73 15.46 19.16
C ILE A 138 -7.58 14.93 20.02
N ARG A 139 -7.88 14.17 21.09
CA ARG A 139 -6.85 13.56 21.94
C ARG A 139 -6.09 12.44 21.23
N GLY A 140 -6.76 11.69 20.37
CA GLY A 140 -6.13 10.71 19.48
C GLY A 140 -5.16 11.38 18.52
N ALA A 141 -5.63 12.39 17.79
CA ALA A 141 -4.81 13.16 16.87
C ALA A 141 -3.63 13.88 17.57
N GLU A 142 -3.81 14.41 18.77
CA GLU A 142 -2.72 15.00 19.55
C GLU A 142 -1.64 13.95 19.90
N ARG A 143 -2.04 12.73 20.26
CA ARG A 143 -1.10 11.63 20.52
C ARG A 143 -0.34 11.25 19.25
N ASP A 144 -1.04 11.14 18.13
CA ASP A 144 -0.44 10.79 16.84
C ASP A 144 0.52 11.89 16.36
N LEU A 145 0.15 13.16 16.53
CA LEU A 145 1.03 14.29 16.21
C LEU A 145 2.29 14.31 17.08
N ARG A 146 2.17 13.99 18.38
CA ARG A 146 3.35 13.81 19.25
C ARG A 146 4.22 12.63 18.82
N GLU A 147 3.61 11.54 18.39
CA GLU A 147 4.36 10.39 17.87
C GLU A 147 5.11 10.76 16.59
N ILE A 148 4.46 11.45 15.66
CA ILE A 148 5.10 11.98 14.45
C ILE A 148 6.24 12.93 14.83
N GLU A 149 6.05 13.83 15.79
CA GLU A 149 7.09 14.74 16.26
C GLU A 149 8.28 13.99 16.89
N ILE A 150 8.03 12.90 17.63
CA ILE A 150 9.08 12.02 18.15
C ILE A 150 9.82 11.33 16.99
N LEU A 151 9.10 10.81 15.99
CA LEU A 151 9.69 10.18 14.80
C LEU A 151 10.49 11.19 13.96
N LYS A 152 10.03 12.43 13.88
CA LYS A 152 10.71 13.57 13.28
C LYS A 152 12.01 13.91 13.97
N ASN A 153 11.97 14.03 15.30
CA ASN A 153 13.14 14.32 16.13
C ASN A 153 14.16 13.17 16.07
N ARG A 154 13.69 11.94 15.86
CA ARG A 154 14.53 10.76 15.60
C ARG A 154 14.99 10.65 14.14
N GLN A 155 14.65 11.62 13.30
CA GLN A 155 14.99 11.65 11.87
C GLN A 155 14.49 10.42 11.09
N VAL A 156 13.44 9.76 11.60
CA VAL A 156 12.78 8.60 10.96
C VAL A 156 11.82 9.06 9.84
N GLU A 157 11.53 10.36 9.75
CA GLU A 157 10.79 10.98 8.63
C GLU A 157 11.47 10.80 7.26
N GLY A 158 12.67 10.25 7.25
CA GLY A 158 13.24 9.65 6.07
C GLY A 158 13.96 8.36 6.41
N SER A 159 13.36 7.24 6.01
CA SER A 159 14.14 6.36 5.13
C SER A 159 14.39 7.12 3.80
N GLY A 160 14.95 8.33 3.86
CA GLY A 160 15.17 9.25 2.74
C GLY A 160 16.29 8.79 1.83
N GLU A 161 17.01 7.76 2.28
CA GLU A 161 17.92 6.99 1.45
C GLU A 161 17.19 5.95 0.60
N LEU A 162 15.86 5.75 0.72
CA LEU A 162 15.16 4.77 -0.11
C LEU A 162 15.28 5.12 -1.61
N GLU A 163 15.19 6.41 -1.94
CA GLU A 163 15.44 6.88 -3.31
C GLU A 163 16.89 6.65 -3.75
N GLN A 164 17.83 6.70 -2.81
CA GLN A 164 19.25 6.36 -3.04
C GLN A 164 19.48 4.85 -3.14
N LEU A 165 18.62 4.01 -2.55
CA LEU A 165 18.71 2.55 -2.59
C LEU A 165 18.05 1.93 -3.83
N LEU A 166 17.08 2.61 -4.44
CA LEU A 166 16.48 2.19 -5.72
C LEU A 166 17.51 1.94 -6.84
N PRO A 167 18.52 2.81 -7.08
CA PRO A 167 19.55 2.56 -8.09
C PRO A 167 20.56 1.47 -7.67
N LEU A 168 20.70 1.14 -6.37
CA LEU A 168 21.59 0.06 -5.92
C LEU A 168 20.97 -1.33 -6.06
N ARG A 169 19.64 -1.42 -6.18
CA ARG A 169 18.91 -2.69 -6.34
C ARG A 169 19.43 -3.59 -7.49
N PRO A 170 19.67 -3.09 -8.72
CA PRO A 170 20.22 -3.94 -9.79
C PRO A 170 21.63 -4.45 -9.45
N ASN A 171 22.47 -3.63 -8.82
CA ASN A 171 23.81 -4.04 -8.41
C ASN A 171 23.76 -5.13 -7.33
N LEU A 172 22.79 -5.05 -6.41
CA LEU A 172 22.57 -6.09 -5.41
C LEU A 172 22.12 -7.40 -6.06
N ILE A 173 21.20 -7.34 -7.02
CA ILE A 173 20.74 -8.53 -7.75
C ILE A 173 21.90 -9.17 -8.52
N GLN A 174 22.73 -8.36 -9.19
CA GLN A 174 23.92 -8.83 -9.87
C GLN A 174 24.91 -9.47 -8.89
N ALA A 175 25.23 -8.80 -7.78
CA ALA A 175 26.13 -9.33 -6.77
C ALA A 175 25.60 -10.64 -6.16
N MET A 176 24.29 -10.74 -5.93
CA MET A 176 23.67 -11.99 -5.47
C MET A 176 23.80 -13.12 -6.50
N GLN A 177 23.67 -12.82 -7.79
CA GLN A 177 23.87 -13.80 -8.85
C GLN A 177 25.33 -14.25 -8.92
N GLU A 178 26.27 -13.31 -8.90
CA GLU A 178 27.71 -13.60 -8.90
C GLU A 178 28.11 -14.47 -7.70
N VAL A 179 27.61 -14.16 -6.51
CA VAL A 179 27.83 -14.96 -5.30
C VAL A 179 27.22 -16.36 -5.43
N SER A 180 26.05 -16.50 -6.04
CA SER A 180 25.44 -17.82 -6.26
C SER A 180 26.27 -18.68 -7.21
N GLU A 181 26.75 -18.10 -8.32
CA GLU A 181 27.60 -18.82 -9.27
C GLU A 181 28.97 -19.20 -8.67
N GLU A 182 29.54 -18.32 -7.85
CA GLU A 182 30.77 -18.63 -7.13
C GLU A 182 30.56 -19.75 -6.11
N SER A 183 29.42 -19.74 -5.40
CA SER A 183 29.09 -20.79 -4.44
C SER A 183 28.97 -22.16 -5.10
N ASP A 184 28.34 -22.24 -6.28
CA ASP A 184 28.21 -23.48 -7.04
C ASP A 184 29.59 -24.02 -7.48
N LYS A 185 30.46 -23.13 -7.96
CA LYS A 185 31.85 -23.50 -8.35
C LYS A 185 32.64 -24.01 -7.15
N VAL A 186 32.47 -23.40 -5.98
CA VAL A 186 33.13 -23.82 -4.74
C VAL A 186 32.60 -25.17 -4.28
N GLU A 187 31.29 -25.41 -4.38
CA GLU A 187 30.71 -26.72 -4.06
C GLU A 187 31.24 -27.82 -4.98
N ASP A 188 31.34 -27.57 -6.28
CA ASP A 188 31.87 -28.54 -7.23
C ASP A 188 33.36 -28.82 -6.98
N ALA A 189 34.16 -27.79 -6.70
CA ALA A 189 35.54 -27.95 -6.28
C ALA A 189 35.65 -28.79 -5.00
N ARG A 190 34.78 -28.54 -4.00
CA ARG A 190 34.73 -29.32 -2.75
C ARG A 190 34.35 -30.78 -2.99
N ARG A 191 33.39 -31.04 -3.87
CA ARG A 191 33.01 -32.42 -4.27
C ARG A 191 34.17 -33.13 -4.96
N ASN A 192 34.88 -32.45 -5.85
CA ASN A 192 36.04 -33.01 -6.56
C ASN A 192 37.19 -33.33 -5.60
N VAL A 193 37.51 -32.42 -4.67
CA VAL A 193 38.52 -32.68 -3.62
C VAL A 193 38.07 -33.83 -2.71
N GLY A 194 36.79 -33.87 -2.33
CA GLY A 194 36.23 -34.98 -1.55
C GLY A 194 36.39 -36.33 -2.25
N GLN A 195 36.07 -36.41 -3.55
CA GLN A 195 36.28 -37.61 -4.35
C GLN A 195 37.75 -37.99 -4.48
N LEU A 196 38.64 -37.01 -4.66
CA LEU A 196 40.08 -37.24 -4.73
C LEU A 196 40.61 -37.82 -3.41
N LEU A 197 40.16 -37.30 -2.27
CA LEU A 197 40.53 -37.81 -0.95
C LEU A 197 40.02 -39.23 -0.72
N LEU A 198 38.80 -39.56 -1.18
CA LEU A 198 38.28 -40.92 -1.11
C LEU A 198 39.12 -41.89 -1.95
N ARG A 199 39.44 -41.52 -3.21
CA ARG A 199 40.31 -42.33 -4.08
C ARG A 199 41.70 -42.49 -3.49
N TYR A 200 42.24 -41.43 -2.88
CA TYR A 200 43.53 -41.50 -2.20
C TYR A 200 43.47 -42.45 -1.01
N ASN A 201 42.41 -42.40 -0.20
CA ASN A 201 42.23 -43.32 0.91
C ASN A 201 42.13 -44.78 0.44
N ASP A 202 41.36 -45.04 -0.61
CA ASP A 202 41.25 -46.39 -1.20
C ASP A 202 42.60 -46.86 -1.77
N PHE A 203 43.34 -45.96 -2.44
CA PHE A 203 44.69 -46.24 -2.91
C PHE A 203 45.64 -46.55 -1.76
N MET A 204 45.58 -45.80 -0.65
CA MET A 204 46.42 -46.07 0.53
C MET A 204 46.04 -47.39 1.20
N SER A 205 44.76 -47.77 1.21
CA SER A 205 44.33 -49.09 1.70
C SER A 205 44.92 -50.21 0.86
N THR A 206 44.82 -50.11 -0.48
CA THR A 206 45.37 -51.13 -1.39
C THR A 206 46.89 -51.19 -1.35
N VAL A 207 47.59 -50.06 -1.22
CA VAL A 207 49.06 -50.03 -1.03
C VAL A 207 49.45 -50.65 0.32
N SER A 208 48.68 -50.41 1.37
CA SER A 208 48.94 -50.99 2.68
C SER A 208 48.75 -52.52 2.65
N GLU A 209 47.70 -53.01 2.00
CA GLU A 209 47.49 -54.44 1.77
C GLU A 209 48.65 -55.06 0.97
N LEU A 210 49.04 -54.43 -0.14
CA LEU A 210 50.18 -54.89 -0.94
C LEU A 210 51.49 -54.93 -0.14
N PHE A 211 51.69 -53.96 0.75
CA PHE A 211 52.88 -53.92 1.60
C PHE A 211 52.88 -55.06 2.63
N ILE A 212 51.71 -55.41 3.18
CA ILE A 212 51.55 -56.57 4.06
C ILE A 212 51.83 -57.87 3.28
N ASP A 213 51.30 -58.02 2.06
CA ASP A 213 51.56 -59.18 1.22
C ASP A 213 53.04 -59.33 0.86
N LEU A 214 53.69 -58.22 0.49
CA LEU A 214 55.12 -58.20 0.22
C LEU A 214 55.93 -58.58 1.46
N HIS A 215 55.52 -58.12 2.64
CA HIS A 215 56.17 -58.47 3.89
C HIS A 215 56.09 -59.97 4.17
N HIS A 216 54.92 -60.59 3.98
CA HIS A 216 54.77 -62.04 4.13
C HIS A 216 55.60 -62.83 3.11
N GLN A 217 55.65 -62.39 1.85
CA GLN A 217 56.50 -63.03 0.84
C GLN A 217 57.99 -62.91 1.18
N MET A 218 58.42 -61.76 1.71
CA MET A 218 59.79 -61.56 2.17
C MET A 218 60.10 -62.48 3.36
N GLU A 219 59.19 -62.62 4.32
CA GLU A 219 59.34 -63.52 5.46
C GLU A 219 59.47 -64.99 5.03
N ASP A 220 58.64 -65.43 4.08
CA ASP A 220 58.72 -66.79 3.50
C ASP A 220 60.05 -67.05 2.77
N LEU A 221 60.54 -66.05 2.02
CA LEU A 221 61.84 -66.13 1.35
C LEU A 221 62.99 -66.16 2.36
N GLU A 222 62.94 -65.34 3.40
CA GLU A 222 63.91 -65.35 4.50
C GLU A 222 63.93 -66.71 5.20
N GLU A 223 62.76 -67.28 5.52
CA GLU A 223 62.69 -68.61 6.12
C GLU A 223 63.25 -69.68 5.16
N GLY A 224 62.95 -69.57 3.87
CA GLY A 224 63.51 -70.43 2.82
C GLY A 224 65.04 -70.39 2.77
N VAL A 225 65.63 -69.19 2.78
CA VAL A 225 67.09 -68.99 2.81
C VAL A 225 67.67 -69.58 4.10
N LEU A 226 67.07 -69.30 5.26
CA LEU A 226 67.51 -69.85 6.54
C LEU A 226 67.48 -71.39 6.55
N ARG A 227 66.47 -72.01 5.96
CA ARG A 227 66.38 -73.48 5.82
C ARG A 227 67.50 -74.02 4.93
N VAL A 228 67.79 -73.37 3.80
CA VAL A 228 68.89 -73.76 2.90
C VAL A 228 70.25 -73.59 3.58
N GLU A 229 70.47 -72.47 4.28
CA GLU A 229 71.71 -72.23 5.02
C GLU A 229 71.91 -73.26 6.14
N ARG A 230 70.85 -73.60 6.89
CA ARG A 230 70.90 -74.65 7.93
C ARG A 230 71.25 -76.01 7.32
N LYS A 231 70.67 -76.39 6.19
CA LYS A 231 71.01 -77.63 5.48
C LYS A 231 72.48 -77.64 5.03
N ARG A 232 72.92 -76.56 4.37
CA ARG A 232 74.31 -76.39 3.93
C ARG A 232 75.30 -76.45 5.09
N ARG A 233 74.99 -75.83 6.23
CA ARG A 233 75.84 -75.88 7.44
C ARG A 233 75.95 -77.29 8.01
N LYS A 234 74.86 -78.07 8.00
CA LYS A 234 74.88 -79.50 8.41
C LYS A 234 75.70 -80.36 7.46
N GLU A 235 75.55 -80.18 6.15
CA GLU A 235 76.35 -80.91 5.16
C GLU A 235 77.85 -80.61 5.31
N LEU A 236 78.23 -79.35 5.49
CA LEU A 236 79.63 -78.99 5.75
C LEU A 236 80.14 -79.61 7.05
N ALA A 237 79.35 -79.57 8.13
CA ALA A 237 79.71 -80.21 9.40
C ALA A 237 79.83 -81.74 9.32
N SER A 238 79.16 -82.39 8.36
CA SER A 238 79.28 -83.84 8.12
C SER A 238 80.47 -84.25 7.25
N ARG A 239 81.11 -83.29 6.57
CA ARG A 239 82.25 -83.52 5.68
C ARG A 239 83.61 -83.39 6.36
N TYR A 240 83.66 -82.77 7.54
CA TYR A 240 84.84 -82.65 8.39
C TYR A 240 84.70 -83.56 9.60
#